data_AF-A0A2H0EV24-F1
#
_entry.id   AF-A0A2H0EV24-F1
#
_cell.length_a   1.000
_cell.length_b   1.000
_cell.length_c   1.000
_cell.angle_alpha   90.00
_cell.angle_beta   90.00
_cell.angle_gamma   90.00
#
_symmetry.space_group_name_H-M   'P 1'
#
loop_
_entity.id
_entity.type
_entity.pdbx_description
1 polymer ?
#
loop_
_entity_poly.entity_id
_entity_poly.type
_entity_poly.pdbx_seq_one_letter_code
_entity_poly.pdbx_strand_id
1 'polypeptide(L)' 'MTIAAADTLPRIGARRDLRVALEAYWRGARDLAALEAEGRALRARRWRAQQAAGLGAILS' A
#
# COMPACT_ATOMS: atom_id res chain seq x y z
N MET A 1 -24.53 12.84 8.09
CA MET A 1 -23.05 12.79 8.02
C MET A 1 -22.67 11.73 7.00
N THR A 2 -22.28 12.12 5.79
CA THR A 2 -21.88 11.17 4.75
C THR A 2 -20.42 10.82 4.95
N ILE A 3 -20.14 9.59 5.39
CA ILE A 3 -18.77 9.08 5.44
C ILE A 3 -18.38 8.79 3.99
N ALA A 4 -17.46 9.57 3.42
CA ALA A 4 -16.89 9.24 2.12
C ALA A 4 -16.06 7.95 2.29
N ALA A 5 -16.40 6.89 1.57
CA ALA A 5 -15.58 5.70 1.47
C ALA A 5 -14.68 5.85 0.23
N ALA A 6 -13.39 6.12 0.43
CA ALA A 6 -12.42 6.02 -0.67
C ALA A 6 -12.12 4.53 -0.92
N ASP A 7 -12.97 3.89 -1.73
CA ASP A 7 -12.99 2.44 -1.91
C ASP A 7 -11.63 1.87 -2.39
N THR A 8 -10.85 2.62 -3.17
CA THR A 8 -9.54 2.11 -3.65
C THR A 8 -8.50 3.21 -3.82
N LEU A 9 -7.50 3.23 -2.93
CA LEU A 9 -6.22 3.90 -3.22
C LEU A 9 -5.35 2.96 -4.08
N PRO A 10 -4.56 3.47 -5.04
CA PRO A 10 -3.72 2.65 -5.89
C PRO A 10 -2.76 1.77 -5.08
N ARG A 11 -2.83 0.45 -5.29
CA ARG A 11 -1.99 -0.54 -4.58
C ARG A 11 -0.50 -0.41 -4.92
N ILE A 12 -0.19 0.25 -6.04
CA ILE A 12 1.17 0.36 -6.56
C ILE A 12 2.06 1.32 -5.75
N GLY A 13 1.48 2.15 -4.87
CA GLY A 13 2.19 3.21 -4.14
C GLY A 13 2.38 4.47 -4.99
N ALA A 14 2.56 5.62 -4.34
CA ALA A 14 2.65 6.92 -5.02
C ALA A 14 3.81 7.01 -6.02
N ARG A 15 4.87 6.20 -5.83
CA ARG A 15 6.06 6.16 -6.70
C ARG A 15 6.21 4.83 -7.43
N ARG A 16 5.11 4.05 -7.54
CA ARG A 16 5.12 2.68 -8.06
C ARG A 16 6.03 1.74 -7.26
N ASP A 17 6.12 1.95 -5.95
CA ASP A 17 6.99 1.21 -5.02
C ASP A 17 6.81 -0.30 -5.11
N LEU A 18 5.55 -0.77 -5.26
CA LEU A 18 5.27 -2.20 -5.38
C LEU A 18 5.80 -2.81 -6.68
N ARG A 19 5.81 -2.03 -7.77
CA ARG A 19 6.39 -2.47 -9.06
C ARG A 19 7.89 -2.68 -8.92
N VAL A 20 8.59 -1.73 -8.29
CA VAL A 20 10.03 -1.82 -8.09
C VAL A 20 10.39 -3.02 -7.20
N ALA A 21 9.63 -3.25 -6.14
CA ALA A 21 9.84 -4.41 -5.26
C ALA A 21 9.60 -5.75 -5.98
N LEU A 22 8.56 -5.84 -6.82
CA LEU A 22 8.28 -7.02 -7.64
C LEU A 22 9.39 -7.28 -8.68
N GLU A 23 9.81 -6.24 -9.39
CA GLU A 23 10.91 -6.34 -10.37
C GLU A 23 12.22 -6.78 -9.70
N ALA A 24 12.51 -6.28 -8.49
CA ALA A 24 13.69 -6.70 -7.72
C ALA A 24 13.59 -8.15 -7.24
N TYR A 25 12.41 -8.58 -6.78
CA TYR A 25 12.17 -9.97 -6.38
C TYR A 25 12.35 -10.94 -7.55
N TRP A 26 11.74 -10.65 -8.72
CA TRP A 26 11.87 -11.50 -9.90
C TRP A 26 13.30 -11.60 -10.44
N ARG A 27 14.12 -10.57 -10.22
CA ARG A 27 15.54 -10.58 -10.57
C ARG A 27 16.43 -11.26 -9.51
N GLY A 28 15.85 -11.74 -8.41
CA GLY A 28 16.59 -12.33 -7.29
C GLY A 28 17.37 -11.31 -6.44
N ALA A 29 17.17 -10.01 -6.66
CA ALA A 29 17.84 -8.93 -5.91
C ALA A 29 17.18 -8.64 -4.56
N ARG A 30 15.99 -9.19 -4.31
CA ARG A 30 15.27 -9.15 -3.03
C ARG A 30 14.64 -10.50 -2.77
N ASP A 31 14.53 -10.88 -1.50
CA ASP A 31 13.81 -12.08 -1.09
C ASP A 31 12.30 -11.80 -0.93
N LEU A 32 11.54 -12.89 -0.69
CA LEU A 32 10.10 -12.81 -0.48
C LEU A 32 9.75 -11.98 0.77
N ALA A 33 10.54 -12.09 1.83
CA ALA A 33 10.31 -11.36 3.08
C ALA A 33 10.37 -9.83 2.88
N ALA A 34 11.33 -9.35 2.09
CA ALA A 34 11.46 -7.95 1.71
C ALA A 34 10.29 -7.48 0.83
N LEU A 35 9.84 -8.29 -0.12
CA LEU A 35 8.66 -7.98 -0.94
C LEU A 35 7.39 -7.85 -0.08
N GLU A 36 7.18 -8.77 0.85
CA GLU A 36 6.03 -8.71 1.76
C GLU A 36 6.10 -7.52 2.72
N ALA A 37 7.29 -7.18 3.22
CA ALA A 37 7.51 -6.03 4.08
C ALA A 37 7.13 -4.73 3.36
N GLU A 38 7.51 -4.59 2.08
CA GLU A 38 7.09 -3.45 1.24
C GLU A 38 5.55 -3.40 1.11
N GLY A 39 4.92 -4.56 0.83
CA GLY A 39 3.46 -4.66 0.76
C GLY A 39 2.76 -4.26 2.07
N ARG A 40 3.29 -4.67 3.22
CA ARG A 40 2.79 -4.26 4.55
C ARG A 40 2.94 -2.75 4.77
N ALA A 41 4.10 -2.19 4.42
CA ALA A 41 4.37 -0.76 4.55
C ALA A 41 3.41 0.09 3.70
N LEU A 42 3.13 -0.34 2.46
CA LEU A 42 2.16 0.34 1.59
C LEU A 42 0.74 0.32 2.15
N ARG A 43 0.29 -0.81 2.70
CA ARG A 43 -1.02 -0.90 3.38
C ARG A 43 -1.09 0.02 4.61
N ALA A 44 -0.04 0.04 5.43
CA ALA A 44 0.02 0.91 6.60
C ALA A 44 0.01 2.40 6.23
N ARG A 45 0.77 2.80 5.18
CA ARG A 45 0.75 4.17 4.64
C ARG A 45 -0.64 4.54 4.12
N ARG A 46 -1.30 3.63 3.39
CA ARG A 46 -2.68 3.82 2.91
C ARG A 46 -3.64 4.08 4.07
N TRP A 47 -3.59 3.25 5.11
CA TRP A 47 -4.46 3.41 6.28
C TRP A 47 -4.24 4.75 6.97
N ARG A 48 -2.98 5.14 7.22
CA ARG A 48 -2.66 6.45 7.82
C ARG A 48 -3.18 7.61 6.98
N ALA A 49 -3.07 7.53 5.65
CA ALA A 49 -3.57 8.56 4.76
C ALA A 49 -5.10 8.66 4.79
N GLN A 50 -5.82 7.54 4.84
CA GLN A 50 -7.27 7.51 4.96
C GLN A 50 -7.74 8.10 6.31
N GLN A 51 -7.08 7.74 7.41
CA GLN A 51 -7.38 8.30 8.74
C GLN A 51 -7.13 9.81 8.78
N ALA A 52 -6.00 10.27 8.21
CA ALA A 52 -5.69 11.70 8.14
C ALA A 52 -6.71 12.48 7.29
N ALA A 53 -7.34 11.83 6.31
CA ALA A 53 -8.39 12.41 5.48
C ALA A 53 -9.80 12.35 6.13
N GLY A 54 -9.93 11.86 7.36
CA GLY A 54 -11.22 11.69 8.05
C GLY A 54 -12.10 10.58 7.45
N LEU A 55 -11.51 9.71 6.63
CA LEU A 55 -12.19 8.58 6.02
C LEU A 55 -12.12 7.40 7.02
N GLY A 56 -13.28 6.91 7.46
CA GLY A 56 -13.37 5.76 8.36
C GLY A 56 -12.59 4.57 7.79
N ALA A 57 -11.85 3.88 8.65
CA ALA A 57 -10.98 2.77 8.26
C ALA A 57 -11.76 1.70 7.49
N ILE A 58 -11.54 1.63 6.18
CA ILE A 58 -12.06 0.54 5.36
C ILE A 58 -11.13 -0.65 5.57
N LEU A 59 -11.61 -1.65 6.31
CA LEU A 59 -11.01 -2.98 6.37
C LEU A 59 -10.91 -3.52 4.93
N SER A 60 -9.68 -3.85 4.52
CA SER A 60 -9.39 -4.61 3.30
C SER A 60 -9.48 -6.10 3.59
#